data_AF-A0ABD5SHF5-F1
#
_entry.id   AF-A0ABD5SHF5-F1
#
_cell.length_a   1.000
_cell.length_b   1.000
_cell.length_c   1.000
_cell.angle_alpha   90.00
_cell.angle_beta   90.00
_cell.angle_gamma   90.00
#
_symmetry.space_group_name_H-M   'P 1'
#
loop_
_entity.id
_entity.type
_entity.pdbx_description
1 polymer ?
#
loop_
_entity_poly.entity_id
_entity_poly.type
_entity_poly.pdbx_seq_one_letter_code
_entity_poly.pdbx_strand_id
1 'polypeptide(L)'
;MSENVFLVPVDPENFDRTVRSAVDLTEYDDRPEPLAAVDEARLWAVSDGSGNDSTFERMGPDDLLLFYHDGEYVATGRVGETFADEDRWVSGTFWTAFPTTRVYTVESFTPVSVPKRGVNTIFDYSASYTPGFMRVADSRVTRDLSTIETALDAYTKKNRPADD
;
A
#
# COMPACT_ATOMS: atom_id res chain seq x y z
N MET A 1 3.30 -14.66 -13.59
CA MET A 1 3.27 -13.41 -12.79
C MET A 1 4.33 -13.56 -11.73
N SER A 2 5.21 -12.57 -11.57
CA SER A 2 6.16 -12.55 -10.47
C SER A 2 5.45 -11.95 -9.26
N GLU A 3 5.39 -12.68 -8.16
CA GLU A 3 4.78 -12.22 -6.92
C GLU A 3 5.71 -11.22 -6.22
N ASN A 4 5.48 -9.92 -6.41
CA ASN A 4 6.29 -8.90 -5.74
C ASN A 4 5.68 -8.54 -4.38
N VAL A 5 6.55 -8.08 -3.47
CA VAL A 5 6.16 -7.44 -2.21
C VAL A 5 6.73 -6.04 -2.18
N PHE A 6 5.90 -5.05 -1.86
CA PHE A 6 6.28 -3.66 -1.69
C PHE A 6 6.10 -3.22 -0.25
N LEU A 7 7.13 -2.57 0.29
CA LEU A 7 7.06 -1.90 1.59
C LEU A 7 6.71 -0.44 1.31
N VAL A 8 5.61 0.04 1.89
CA VAL A 8 5.03 1.35 1.57
C VAL A 8 4.94 2.19 2.82
N PRO A 9 5.89 3.11 3.07
CA PRO A 9 5.73 4.12 4.10
C PRO A 9 4.54 5.02 3.78
N VAL A 10 3.74 5.33 4.79
CA VAL A 10 2.54 6.15 4.62
C VAL A 10 2.53 7.38 5.53
N ASP A 11 1.97 8.46 4.99
CA ASP A 11 1.44 9.55 5.78
C ASP A 11 0.05 9.14 6.32
N PRO A 12 -0.18 9.19 7.65
CA PRO A 12 -1.38 8.63 8.25
C PRO A 12 -2.64 9.41 7.86
N GLU A 13 -2.54 10.74 7.66
CA GLU A 13 -3.68 11.59 7.30
C GLU A 13 -4.21 11.22 5.91
N ASN A 14 -3.32 11.18 4.92
CA ASN A 14 -3.70 10.79 3.56
C ASN A 14 -4.11 9.31 3.50
N PHE A 15 -3.43 8.44 4.26
CA PHE A 15 -3.73 7.00 4.26
C PHE A 15 -5.14 6.72 4.79
N ASP A 16 -5.55 7.41 5.85
CA ASP A 16 -6.87 7.23 6.43
C ASP A 16 -7.98 7.73 5.49
N ARG A 17 -7.69 8.74 4.67
CA ARG A 17 -8.63 9.29 3.68
C ARG A 17 -8.93 8.35 2.54
N THR A 18 -7.92 7.66 1.99
CA THR A 18 -8.09 6.96 0.71
C THR A 18 -7.74 5.48 0.71
N VAL A 19 -7.04 4.97 1.73
CA VAL A 19 -6.68 3.54 1.80
C VAL A 19 -7.43 2.84 2.92
N ARG A 20 -7.48 3.43 4.12
CA ARG A 20 -8.25 2.84 5.22
C ARG A 20 -9.74 2.78 4.88
N SER A 21 -10.26 3.88 4.36
CA SER A 21 -11.61 3.99 3.84
C SER A 21 -11.56 4.07 2.32
N ALA A 22 -12.42 3.32 1.63
CA ALA A 22 -12.60 3.57 0.20
C ALA A 22 -13.21 4.96 0.02
N VAL A 23 -12.81 5.61 -1.07
CA VAL A 23 -13.48 6.82 -1.55
C VAL A 23 -14.65 6.42 -2.43
N ASP A 24 -15.78 7.09 -2.24
CA ASP A 24 -16.91 7.04 -3.17
C ASP A 24 -16.56 7.94 -4.36
N LEU A 25 -16.45 7.33 -5.53
CA LEU A 25 -16.11 7.99 -6.78
C LEU A 25 -17.36 8.44 -7.56
N THR A 26 -18.57 8.08 -7.11
CA THR A 26 -19.82 8.46 -7.79
C THR A 26 -20.13 9.95 -7.65
N GLU A 27 -19.50 10.63 -6.68
CA GLU A 27 -19.60 12.08 -6.50
C GLU A 27 -18.71 12.89 -7.47
N TYR A 28 -17.94 12.20 -8.33
CA TYR A 28 -16.89 12.80 -9.17
C TYR A 28 -17.07 12.47 -10.65
N ASP A 29 -17.82 13.32 -11.37
CA ASP A 29 -18.07 13.16 -12.81
C ASP A 29 -16.82 13.38 -13.69
N ASP A 30 -15.81 14.07 -13.16
CA ASP A 30 -14.56 14.43 -13.85
C ASP A 30 -13.40 13.46 -13.56
N ARG A 31 -13.69 12.32 -12.92
CA ARG A 31 -12.69 11.29 -12.59
C ARG A 31 -11.96 10.76 -13.84
N PRO A 32 -10.66 10.45 -13.74
CA PRO A 32 -9.85 9.99 -14.87
C PRO A 32 -10.29 8.62 -15.39
N GLU A 33 -9.95 8.30 -16.63
CA GLU A 33 -10.37 7.07 -17.33
C GLU A 33 -10.18 5.78 -16.51
N PRO A 34 -9.04 5.54 -15.82
CA PRO A 34 -8.85 4.34 -15.00
C PRO A 34 -9.85 4.20 -13.84
N LEU A 35 -10.44 5.31 -13.38
CA LEU A 35 -11.42 5.35 -12.30
C LEU A 35 -12.86 5.51 -12.83
N ALA A 36 -13.06 5.68 -14.14
CA ALA A 36 -14.36 6.00 -14.72
C ALA A 36 -15.40 4.89 -14.54
N ALA A 37 -14.97 3.64 -14.44
CA ALA A 37 -15.83 2.46 -14.36
C ALA A 37 -16.09 1.94 -12.94
N VAL A 38 -15.49 2.55 -11.92
CA VAL A 38 -15.62 2.10 -10.52
C VAL A 38 -16.39 3.10 -9.67
N ASP A 39 -17.28 2.60 -8.83
CA ASP A 39 -18.08 3.44 -7.93
C ASP A 39 -17.32 3.76 -6.63
N GLU A 40 -16.46 2.85 -6.17
CA GLU A 40 -15.62 3.07 -5.00
C GLU A 40 -14.20 2.55 -5.27
N ALA A 41 -13.19 3.22 -4.72
CA ALA A 41 -11.81 2.76 -4.81
C ALA A 41 -11.03 3.07 -3.54
N ARG A 42 -10.01 2.26 -3.25
CA ARG A 42 -8.92 2.67 -2.36
C ARG A 42 -7.75 3.12 -3.20
N LEU A 43 -7.22 4.30 -2.92
CA LEU A 43 -6.22 4.97 -3.76
C LEU A 43 -4.98 5.26 -2.93
N TRP A 44 -3.82 5.00 -3.49
CA TRP A 44 -2.55 5.48 -2.96
C TRP A 44 -1.64 5.92 -4.09
N ALA A 45 -0.57 6.63 -3.74
CA ALA A 45 0.41 7.06 -4.71
C ALA A 45 1.81 7.11 -4.14
N VAL A 46 2.77 7.24 -5.06
CA VAL A 46 4.19 7.29 -4.75
C VAL A 46 4.73 8.62 -5.21
N SER A 47 5.43 9.35 -4.34
CA SER A 47 5.97 10.66 -4.67
C SER A 47 6.81 10.66 -5.94
N ASP A 48 6.64 11.71 -6.75
CA ASP A 48 7.44 11.95 -7.96
C ASP A 48 8.88 12.29 -7.55
N GLY A 49 9.88 11.52 -8.01
CA GLY A 49 11.27 11.78 -7.64
C GLY A 49 12.26 10.62 -7.87
N SER A 50 13.54 10.97 -7.99
CA SER A 50 14.63 10.09 -8.43
C SER A 50 14.81 8.87 -7.53
N GLY A 51 14.20 7.75 -7.91
CA GLY A 51 14.37 6.44 -7.29
C GLY A 51 13.07 5.62 -7.18
N ASN A 52 11.93 6.32 -7.08
CA ASN A 52 10.63 5.67 -6.93
C ASN A 52 10.07 5.15 -8.25
N ASP A 53 10.43 5.80 -9.37
CA ASP A 53 9.96 5.53 -10.72
C ASP A 53 10.12 4.05 -11.07
N SER A 54 11.36 3.55 -10.97
CA SER A 54 11.67 2.15 -11.27
C SER A 54 11.01 1.15 -10.32
N THR A 55 10.59 1.58 -9.13
CA THR A 55 9.87 0.73 -8.18
C THR A 55 8.39 0.70 -8.53
N PHE A 56 7.80 1.85 -8.84
CA PHE A 56 6.40 1.97 -9.27
C PHE A 56 6.15 1.24 -10.59
N GLU A 57 7.04 1.37 -11.57
CA GLU A 57 6.97 0.65 -12.86
C GLU A 57 7.01 -0.88 -12.73
N ARG A 58 7.49 -1.38 -11.58
CA ARG A 58 7.52 -2.83 -11.28
C ARG A 58 6.26 -3.33 -10.60
N MET A 59 5.38 -2.44 -10.16
CA MET A 59 4.10 -2.83 -9.56
C MET A 59 3.18 -3.35 -10.66
N GLY A 60 2.69 -4.57 -10.47
CA GLY A 60 1.65 -5.16 -11.29
C GLY A 60 0.45 -5.56 -10.45
N PRO A 61 -0.70 -5.85 -11.09
CA PRO A 61 -1.87 -6.40 -10.41
C PRO A 61 -1.51 -7.62 -9.55
N ASP A 62 -2.18 -7.75 -8.41
CA ASP A 62 -2.00 -8.80 -7.40
C ASP A 62 -0.68 -8.75 -6.61
N ASP A 63 0.20 -7.76 -6.82
CA ASP A 63 1.39 -7.59 -5.99
C ASP A 63 1.03 -7.19 -4.55
N LEU A 64 1.76 -7.71 -3.56
CA LEU A 64 1.49 -7.47 -2.15
C LEU A 64 2.02 -6.11 -1.71
N LEU A 65 1.15 -5.33 -1.07
CA LEU A 65 1.44 -4.05 -0.44
C LEU A 65 1.46 -4.21 1.08
N LEU A 66 2.54 -3.76 1.72
CA LEU A 66 2.66 -3.70 3.17
C LEU A 66 2.82 -2.24 3.61
N PHE A 67 1.76 -1.67 4.16
CA PHE A 67 1.71 -0.27 4.57
C PHE A 67 2.31 -0.07 5.96
N TYR A 68 3.28 0.83 6.05
CA TYR A 68 4.12 1.05 7.22
C TYR A 68 4.02 2.50 7.73
N HIS A 69 3.78 2.65 9.02
CA HIS A 69 3.78 3.93 9.71
C HIS A 69 4.37 3.78 11.12
N ASP A 70 5.23 4.71 11.51
CA ASP A 70 5.79 4.86 12.87
C ASP A 70 6.17 3.55 13.61
N GLY A 71 6.97 2.70 12.96
CA GLY A 71 7.46 1.46 13.59
C GLY A 71 6.49 0.29 13.54
N GLU A 72 5.35 0.44 12.87
CA GLU A 72 4.31 -0.58 12.73
C GLU A 72 3.83 -0.71 11.27
N TYR A 73 3.46 -1.92 10.89
CA TYR A 73 2.68 -2.17 9.68
C TYR A 73 1.20 -2.13 10.04
N VAL A 74 0.46 -1.27 9.34
CA VAL A 74 -0.91 -0.87 9.69
C VAL A 74 -1.96 -1.46 8.76
N ALA A 75 -1.55 -1.94 7.59
CA ALA A 75 -2.42 -2.64 6.65
C ALA A 75 -1.63 -3.47 5.65
N THR A 76 -2.31 -4.45 5.05
CA THR A 76 -1.91 -5.10 3.81
C THR A 76 -2.92 -4.78 2.71
N GLY A 77 -2.51 -4.95 1.46
CA GLY A 77 -3.39 -4.88 0.31
C GLY A 77 -2.73 -5.49 -0.92
N ARG A 78 -3.46 -5.51 -2.02
CA ARG A 78 -3.00 -5.94 -3.33
C ARG A 78 -3.07 -4.77 -4.29
N VAL A 79 -2.12 -4.66 -5.19
CA VAL A 79 -2.23 -3.71 -6.30
C VAL A 79 -3.39 -4.15 -7.19
N GLY A 80 -4.35 -3.27 -7.47
CA GLY A 80 -5.35 -3.49 -8.49
C GLY A 80 -4.83 -3.03 -9.85
N GLU A 81 -4.90 -1.73 -10.09
CA GLU A 81 -4.43 -1.06 -11.30
C GLU A 81 -3.42 0.04 -10.94
N THR A 82 -2.40 0.22 -11.78
CA THR A 82 -1.44 1.33 -11.70
C THR A 82 -1.66 2.24 -12.90
N PHE A 83 -1.62 3.56 -12.69
CA PHE A 83 -1.80 4.51 -13.77
C PHE A 83 -1.07 5.84 -13.51
N ALA A 84 -0.80 6.55 -14.60
CA ALA A 84 -0.30 7.91 -14.57
C ALA A 84 -1.48 8.89 -14.58
N ASP A 85 -1.65 9.62 -13.49
CA ASP A 85 -2.60 10.72 -13.32
C ASP A 85 -1.90 12.04 -13.67
N GLU A 86 -1.70 12.30 -14.97
CA GLU A 86 -0.91 13.45 -15.46
C GLU A 86 -1.47 14.79 -14.98
N ASP A 87 -2.80 14.89 -14.88
CA ASP A 87 -3.51 16.08 -14.40
C ASP A 87 -3.50 16.20 -12.86
N ARG A 88 -2.94 15.19 -12.16
CA ARG A 88 -2.86 15.12 -10.70
C ARG A 88 -4.24 15.19 -10.03
N TRP A 89 -5.26 14.71 -10.70
CA TRP A 89 -6.64 14.76 -10.23
C TRP A 89 -6.79 14.08 -8.86
N VAL A 90 -6.26 12.88 -8.68
CA VAL A 90 -6.33 12.11 -7.42
C VAL A 90 -5.64 12.86 -6.29
N SER A 91 -4.40 13.29 -6.53
CA SER A 91 -3.63 13.97 -5.48
C SER A 91 -4.19 15.35 -5.12
N GLY A 92 -4.74 16.08 -6.09
CA GLY A 92 -5.41 17.36 -5.87
C GLY A 92 -6.78 17.23 -5.20
N THR A 93 -7.48 16.11 -5.42
CA THR A 93 -8.82 15.88 -4.88
C THR A 93 -8.78 15.35 -3.45
N PHE A 94 -7.90 14.39 -3.16
CA PHE A 94 -7.98 13.63 -1.91
C PHE A 94 -6.85 13.88 -0.91
N TRP A 95 -5.71 14.43 -1.34
CA TRP A 95 -4.52 14.53 -0.49
C TRP A 95 -4.07 15.96 -0.23
N THR A 96 -3.51 16.17 0.95
CA THR A 96 -2.91 17.44 1.35
C THR A 96 -1.41 17.38 1.15
N ALA A 97 -0.86 18.36 0.41
CA ALA A 97 0.58 18.57 0.23
C ALA A 97 1.37 17.36 -0.32
N PHE A 98 0.74 16.51 -1.14
CA PHE A 98 1.36 15.34 -1.76
C PHE A 98 1.13 15.31 -3.27
N PRO A 99 1.69 16.26 -4.05
CA PRO A 99 1.51 16.29 -5.49
C PRO A 99 2.26 15.12 -6.14
N THR A 100 1.53 14.27 -6.86
CA THR A 100 2.10 13.13 -7.58
C THR A 100 1.21 12.71 -8.73
N THR A 101 1.82 12.12 -9.76
CA THR A 101 1.12 11.54 -10.89
C THR A 101 1.05 10.02 -10.84
N ARG A 102 1.65 9.34 -9.85
CA ARG A 102 1.82 7.88 -9.85
C ARG A 102 0.88 7.21 -8.88
N VAL A 103 -0.29 6.87 -9.39
CA VAL A 103 -1.40 6.37 -8.60
C VAL A 103 -1.58 4.88 -8.82
N TYR A 104 -2.03 4.19 -7.78
CA TYR A 104 -2.51 2.83 -7.89
C TYR A 104 -3.75 2.60 -7.01
N THR A 105 -4.59 1.66 -7.44
CA THR A 105 -5.71 1.17 -6.63
C THR A 105 -5.26 0.07 -5.68
N VAL A 106 -5.90 0.00 -4.53
CA VAL A 106 -5.64 -1.00 -3.48
C VAL A 106 -6.82 -1.94 -3.35
N GLU A 107 -6.60 -3.20 -3.66
CA GLU A 107 -7.56 -4.28 -3.49
C GLU A 107 -7.23 -5.14 -2.27
N SER A 108 -8.12 -6.05 -1.90
CA SER A 108 -7.92 -7.01 -0.80
C SER A 108 -7.39 -6.38 0.51
N PHE A 109 -7.82 -5.14 0.78
CA PHE A 109 -7.37 -4.38 1.94
C PHE A 109 -7.67 -5.12 3.25
N THR A 110 -6.65 -5.29 4.09
CA THR A 110 -6.79 -5.88 5.42
C THR A 110 -6.04 -5.02 6.44
N PRO A 111 -6.72 -4.48 7.47
CA PRO A 111 -6.03 -3.75 8.53
C PRO A 111 -5.21 -4.74 9.38
N VAL A 112 -3.96 -4.38 9.67
CA VAL A 112 -3.07 -5.17 10.53
C VAL A 112 -2.42 -4.28 11.60
N SER A 113 -1.88 -4.89 12.64
CA SER A 113 -1.10 -4.23 13.68
C SER A 113 0.08 -5.15 13.99
N VAL A 114 1.17 -4.94 13.27
CA VAL A 114 2.38 -5.77 13.36
C VAL A 114 3.61 -4.89 13.49
N PRO A 115 4.41 -5.03 14.56
CA PRO A 115 5.59 -4.19 14.74
C PRO A 115 6.61 -4.48 13.64
N LYS A 116 7.32 -3.43 13.19
CA LYS A 116 8.33 -3.47 12.13
C LYS A 116 9.31 -4.64 12.25
N ARG A 117 9.77 -4.92 13.47
CA ARG A 117 10.71 -6.02 13.76
C ARG A 117 10.18 -7.40 13.30
N GLY A 118 8.87 -7.62 13.42
CA GLY A 118 8.23 -8.87 13.02
C GLY A 118 8.27 -9.06 11.51
N VAL A 119 7.88 -8.01 10.77
CA VAL A 119 7.92 -8.02 9.30
C VAL A 119 9.36 -8.06 8.77
N ASN A 120 10.29 -7.32 9.40
CA ASN A 120 11.70 -7.38 9.03
C ASN A 120 12.26 -8.81 9.16
N THR A 121 11.82 -9.57 10.16
CA THR A 121 12.23 -10.97 10.32
C THR A 121 11.71 -11.86 9.20
N ILE A 122 10.50 -11.61 8.68
CA ILE A 122 9.92 -12.37 7.56
C ILE A 122 10.81 -12.23 6.30
N PHE A 123 11.32 -11.02 6.04
CA PHE A 123 12.13 -10.72 4.85
C PHE A 123 13.65 -10.70 5.12
N ASP A 124 14.09 -11.26 6.26
CA ASP A 124 15.50 -11.35 6.67
C ASP A 124 16.23 -9.99 6.74
N TYR A 125 15.51 -8.90 7.04
CA TYR A 125 16.09 -7.59 7.32
C TYR A 125 16.52 -7.50 8.80
N SER A 126 17.46 -6.60 9.09
CA SER A 126 17.82 -6.31 10.48
C SER A 126 16.62 -5.73 11.26
N ALA A 127 16.54 -6.01 12.56
CA ALA A 127 15.43 -5.55 13.39
C ALA A 127 15.27 -4.01 13.42
N SER A 128 16.38 -3.28 13.25
CA SER A 128 16.39 -1.81 13.22
C SER A 128 16.10 -1.20 11.84
N TYR A 129 16.15 -2.00 10.77
CA TYR A 129 15.93 -1.53 9.39
C TYR A 129 14.59 -0.78 9.27
N THR A 130 14.62 0.41 8.66
CA THR A 130 13.43 1.21 8.37
C THR A 130 13.25 1.27 6.86
N PRO A 131 12.16 0.71 6.31
CA PRO A 131 11.96 0.69 4.87
C PRO A 131 11.59 2.09 4.36
N GLY A 132 12.11 2.43 3.18
CA GLY A 132 11.51 3.43 2.30
C GLY A 132 10.45 2.78 1.41
N PHE A 133 9.90 3.52 0.44
CA PHE A 133 9.13 2.88 -0.63
C PHE A 133 10.05 2.01 -1.48
N MET A 134 9.83 0.69 -1.46
CA MET A 134 10.72 -0.24 -2.16
C MET A 134 10.06 -1.59 -2.44
N ARG A 135 10.60 -2.29 -3.45
CA ARG A 135 10.35 -3.71 -3.66
C ARG A 135 11.26 -4.56 -2.79
N VAL A 136 10.71 -5.57 -2.13
CA VAL A 136 11.49 -6.63 -1.49
C VAL A 136 12.20 -7.45 -2.57
N ALA A 137 13.46 -7.79 -2.34
CA ALA A 137 14.22 -8.61 -3.28
C ALA A 137 13.64 -10.03 -3.36
N ASP A 138 13.59 -10.62 -4.54
CA ASP A 138 12.99 -11.94 -4.79
C ASP A 138 13.61 -13.02 -3.89
N SER A 139 14.91 -12.93 -3.62
CA SER A 139 15.62 -13.84 -2.73
C SER A 139 15.19 -13.77 -1.26
N ARG A 140 14.45 -12.73 -0.85
CA ARG A 140 13.91 -12.52 0.49
C ARG A 140 12.44 -12.91 0.60
N VAL A 141 11.73 -13.02 -0.52
CA VAL A 141 10.34 -13.51 -0.57
C VAL A 141 10.38 -15.03 -0.67
N THR A 142 10.53 -15.68 0.49
CA THR A 142 10.72 -17.15 0.58
C THR A 142 9.42 -17.93 0.81
N ARG A 143 8.28 -17.23 0.88
CA ARG A 143 6.94 -17.76 1.13
C ARG A 143 5.97 -17.10 0.15
N ASP A 144 4.93 -17.82 -0.25
CA ASP A 144 3.87 -17.28 -1.10
C ASP A 144 3.12 -16.13 -0.38
N LEU A 145 2.60 -15.18 -1.15
CA LEU A 145 2.03 -13.93 -0.64
C LEU A 145 0.89 -14.15 0.36
N SER A 146 0.02 -15.14 0.10
CA SER A 146 -1.10 -15.50 0.99
C SER A 146 -0.64 -16.01 2.36
N THR A 147 0.52 -16.68 2.42
CA THR A 147 1.11 -17.14 3.68
C THR A 147 1.62 -15.97 4.50
N ILE A 148 2.20 -14.96 3.84
CA ILE A 148 2.66 -13.73 4.49
C ILE A 148 1.46 -12.99 5.08
N GLU A 149 0.42 -12.74 4.28
CA GLU A 149 -0.82 -12.07 4.71
C GLU A 149 -1.46 -12.79 5.91
N THR A 150 -1.60 -14.11 5.84
CA THR A 150 -2.17 -14.93 6.92
C THR A 150 -1.37 -14.80 8.22
N ALA A 151 -0.04 -14.76 8.12
CA ALA A 151 0.82 -14.60 9.29
C ALA A 151 0.65 -13.22 9.95
N LEU A 152 0.52 -12.16 9.16
CA LEU A 152 0.31 -10.79 9.64
C LEU A 152 -1.07 -10.62 10.29
N ASP A 153 -2.11 -11.15 9.67
CA ASP A 153 -3.46 -11.16 10.22
C ASP A 153 -3.55 -11.98 11.51
N ALA A 154 -2.96 -13.18 11.55
CA ALA A 154 -2.90 -14.01 12.75
C ALA A 154 -2.15 -13.31 13.91
N TYR A 155 -1.05 -12.62 13.61
CA TYR A 155 -0.35 -11.81 14.61
C TYR A 155 -1.25 -10.68 15.13
N THR A 156 -1.91 -9.96 14.24
CA THR A 156 -2.83 -8.87 14.59
C THR A 156 -3.93 -9.35 15.52
N LYS A 157 -4.62 -10.44 15.15
CA LYS A 157 -5.70 -11.03 15.95
C LYS A 157 -5.24 -11.49 17.33
N LYS A 158 -4.04 -12.07 17.41
CA LYS A 158 -3.46 -12.52 18.69
C LYS A 158 -3.10 -11.37 19.63
N ASN A 159 -2.71 -10.22 19.10
CA ASN A 159 -2.23 -9.08 19.88
C ASN A 159 -3.24 -7.94 19.98
N ARG A 160 -4.46 -8.11 19.43
CA ARG A 160 -5.55 -7.16 19.66
C ARG A 160 -5.86 -7.16 21.17
N PRO A 161 -5.93 -6.00 21.84
CA PRO A 161 -6.42 -5.96 23.22
C PRO A 161 -7.81 -6.60 23.25
N ALA A 162 -8.08 -7.42 24.27
CA ALA A 162 -9.43 -7.91 24.47
C ALA A 162 -10.35 -6.68 24.59
N ASP A 163 -11.36 -6.60 23.74
CA ASP A 163 -12.46 -5.66 23.94
C ASP A 163 -13.15 -6.08 25.25
N ASP A 164 -12.81 -5.41 26.35
CA ASP A 164 -13.47 -5.50 27.66
C ASP A 164 -14.69 -4.57 27.71
#